data_AF-A0A3M1CJ39-F1
#
_entry.id   AF-A0A3M1CJ39-F1
#
_cell.length_a   1.000
_cell.length_b   1.000
_cell.length_c   1.000
_cell.angle_alpha   90.00
_cell.angle_beta   90.00
_cell.angle_gamma   90.00
#
_symmetry.space_group_name_H-M   'P 1'
#
loop_
_entity.id
_entity.type
_entity.pdbx_description
1 polymer ?
#
loop_
_entity_poly.entity_id
_entity_poly.type
_entity_poly.pdbx_seq_one_letter_code
_entity_poly.pdbx_strand_id
1 'polypeptide(L)'
;GDYWFILDFGGDDIYDLTYDPDHPHGVIIVDLGGDDVYRAESDFGLASGCLSVGLLLDMAGDDRYDGGSFGLGSGYFGLGVLYDADGNDVYTGDTHVEGAGTCGLGLLIDEAGRDIYDAAVYSQGFGFVRGIGMIHDREGSDSYHAGGKYKDFLRYEDHYLSMSQGFGLGFRPTLSGGIGAIVDLQGNDTYDADIFAQACSYWWALGVIYDSSGNDHYQMFQYGQGAATHMTLGVLIDDAGNDVYFGKGLMQGCGHDYSCGLILDRGGNDTYTAYDLSQAAGSANGVGVLIDNTGDDRYFVKNKANTQGYGNPRRQFGSIGLFIDLDGSDQYDGNGHDNFYWRTPSKWGGGMDIELHPADTTEARK
;
A
#
# COMPACT_ATOMS: atom_id res chain seq x y z
N GLY A 1 32.33 -1.84 -5.57
CA GLY A 1 32.94 -0.81 -4.73
C GLY A 1 32.15 0.49 -4.85
N ASP A 2 32.80 1.62 -4.62
CA ASP A 2 32.18 2.95 -4.67
C ASP A 2 32.40 3.61 -6.05
N TYR A 3 31.33 4.13 -6.66
CA TYR A 3 31.34 4.60 -8.04
C TYR A 3 30.43 5.82 -8.24
N TRP A 4 30.75 6.62 -9.25
CA TRP A 4 29.96 7.80 -9.63
C TRP A 4 29.09 7.55 -10.86
N PHE A 5 29.60 6.73 -11.78
CA PHE A 5 28.95 6.42 -13.05
C PHE A 5 29.38 5.05 -13.55
N ILE A 6 28.40 4.23 -13.95
CA ILE A 6 28.57 2.98 -14.68
C ILE A 6 27.68 3.05 -15.92
N LEU A 7 28.22 2.59 -17.05
CA LEU A 7 27.48 2.31 -18.26
C LEU A 7 27.89 0.91 -18.69
N ASP A 8 26.96 -0.03 -18.56
CA ASP A 8 27.08 -1.38 -19.10
C ASP A 8 26.37 -1.46 -20.46
N PHE A 9 26.92 -2.26 -21.37
CA PHE A 9 26.32 -2.54 -22.67
C PHE A 9 25.64 -3.92 -22.72
N GLY A 10 25.65 -4.63 -21.59
CA GLY A 10 24.90 -5.84 -21.31
C GLY A 10 25.75 -7.10 -21.11
N GLY A 11 25.10 -8.16 -20.64
CA GLY A 11 25.71 -9.40 -20.20
C GLY A 11 25.29 -9.74 -18.76
N ASP A 12 25.46 -10.99 -18.35
CA ASP A 12 25.09 -11.42 -16.99
C ASP A 12 26.22 -11.03 -16.01
N ASP A 13 26.07 -9.88 -15.35
CA ASP A 13 27.07 -9.25 -14.50
C ASP A 13 26.70 -9.26 -12.99
N ILE A 14 27.67 -8.86 -12.18
CA ILE A 14 27.51 -8.75 -10.71
C ILE A 14 28.03 -7.40 -10.25
N TYR A 15 27.14 -6.62 -9.68
CA TYR A 15 27.41 -5.29 -9.14
C TYR A 15 27.48 -5.33 -7.62
N ASP A 16 28.67 -5.54 -7.06
CA ASP A 16 28.88 -5.42 -5.60
C ASP A 16 29.19 -3.95 -5.23
N LEU A 17 28.20 -3.21 -4.74
CA LEU A 17 28.26 -1.76 -4.52
C LEU A 17 28.43 -1.38 -3.05
N THR A 18 29.20 -0.33 -2.80
CA THR A 18 29.40 0.27 -1.46
C THR A 18 29.26 1.78 -1.56
N TYR A 19 28.78 2.43 -0.50
CA TYR A 19 28.64 3.88 -0.41
C TYR A 19 29.14 4.40 0.93
N ASP A 20 29.81 5.56 0.93
CA ASP A 20 30.25 6.25 2.15
C ASP A 20 29.34 7.44 2.45
N PRO A 21 28.44 7.35 3.46
CA PRO A 21 27.53 8.44 3.81
C PRO A 21 28.25 9.66 4.41
N ASP A 22 29.50 9.54 4.85
CA ASP A 22 30.29 10.69 5.32
C ASP A 22 30.81 11.55 4.14
N HIS A 23 30.81 11.02 2.92
CA HIS A 23 31.24 11.69 1.69
C HIS A 23 30.18 11.56 0.59
N PRO A 24 28.99 12.19 0.76
CA PRO A 24 27.88 11.96 -0.13
C PRO A 24 28.17 12.46 -1.55
N HIS A 25 27.81 11.64 -2.53
CA HIS A 25 27.99 11.94 -3.95
C HIS A 25 26.90 11.24 -4.78
N GLY A 26 26.78 11.67 -6.04
CA GLY A 26 25.81 11.09 -6.95
C GLY A 26 26.32 9.79 -7.56
N VAL A 27 25.41 8.82 -7.73
CA VAL A 27 25.68 7.52 -8.37
C VAL A 27 24.68 7.34 -9.50
N ILE A 28 25.19 6.96 -10.68
CA ILE A 28 24.35 6.67 -11.85
C ILE A 28 24.82 5.34 -12.43
N ILE A 29 23.93 4.37 -12.55
CA ILE A 29 24.14 3.10 -13.23
C ILE A 29 23.15 3.03 -14.38
N VAL A 30 23.66 2.69 -15.55
CA VAL A 30 22.84 2.39 -16.73
C VAL A 30 23.30 1.04 -17.24
N ASP A 31 22.46 0.03 -17.12
CA ASP A 31 22.62 -1.26 -17.79
C ASP A 31 21.72 -1.27 -19.03
N LEU A 32 22.19 -1.92 -20.09
CA LEU A 32 21.41 -2.10 -21.33
C LEU A 32 20.88 -3.53 -21.48
N GLY A 33 21.25 -4.44 -20.57
CA GLY A 33 20.50 -5.66 -20.27
C GLY A 33 21.35 -6.92 -20.11
N GLY A 34 20.79 -7.93 -19.47
CA GLY A 34 21.50 -9.12 -19.01
C GLY A 34 20.71 -9.74 -17.86
N ASP A 35 21.05 -10.95 -17.41
CA ASP A 35 20.46 -11.46 -16.17
C ASP A 35 21.43 -11.13 -15.01
N ASP A 36 21.25 -9.97 -14.40
CA ASP A 36 22.18 -9.29 -13.52
C ASP A 36 21.90 -9.48 -12.03
N VAL A 37 22.97 -9.30 -11.22
CA VAL A 37 22.85 -9.28 -9.76
C VAL A 37 23.45 -8.02 -9.17
N TYR A 38 22.58 -7.17 -8.63
CA TYR A 38 22.92 -5.95 -7.94
C TYR A 38 22.94 -6.18 -6.42
N ARG A 39 24.08 -5.93 -5.76
CA ARG A 39 24.23 -6.13 -4.31
C ARG A 39 24.75 -4.90 -3.61
N ALA A 40 24.02 -4.44 -2.60
CA ALA A 40 24.49 -3.45 -1.66
C ALA A 40 25.32 -4.14 -0.54
N GLU A 41 26.63 -3.95 -0.55
CA GLU A 41 27.55 -4.37 0.51
C GLU A 41 27.57 -3.38 1.69
N SER A 42 26.92 -2.23 1.54
CA SER A 42 26.66 -1.25 2.58
C SER A 42 25.32 -0.54 2.36
N ASP A 43 24.77 0.09 3.41
CA ASP A 43 23.61 0.97 3.26
C ASP A 43 23.86 2.04 2.19
N PHE A 44 22.78 2.50 1.55
CA PHE A 44 22.81 3.51 0.49
C PHE A 44 23.54 3.10 -0.80
N GLY A 45 23.87 1.81 -0.98
CA GLY A 45 24.65 1.33 -2.12
C GLY A 45 23.90 1.26 -3.45
N LEU A 46 22.57 1.05 -3.43
CA LEU A 46 21.78 0.80 -4.63
C LEU A 46 20.71 1.87 -4.83
N ALA A 47 20.75 2.57 -5.98
CA ALA A 47 19.73 3.55 -6.39
C ALA A 47 19.31 4.53 -5.27
N SER A 48 20.26 4.97 -4.45
CA SER A 48 19.99 5.72 -3.22
C SER A 48 20.46 7.18 -3.31
N GLY A 49 19.55 8.11 -3.07
CA GLY A 49 19.83 9.52 -2.93
C GLY A 49 20.14 9.90 -1.48
N CYS A 50 21.31 9.50 -0.96
CA CYS A 50 21.75 9.87 0.39
C CYS A 50 22.42 11.25 0.38
N LEU A 51 21.63 12.29 0.69
CA LEU A 51 22.04 13.71 0.53
C LEU A 51 22.54 14.02 -0.91
N SER A 52 22.09 13.22 -1.87
CA SER A 52 22.61 13.18 -3.24
C SER A 52 21.54 12.67 -4.23
N VAL A 53 21.97 12.23 -5.41
CA VAL A 53 21.12 11.58 -6.41
C VAL A 53 21.69 10.19 -6.69
N GLY A 54 20.87 9.16 -6.54
CA GLY A 54 21.19 7.78 -6.93
C GLY A 54 20.23 7.31 -8.02
N LEU A 55 20.74 6.93 -9.17
CA LEU A 55 19.97 6.40 -10.30
C LEU A 55 20.50 5.02 -10.69
N LEU A 56 19.61 4.05 -10.83
CA LEU A 56 19.85 2.78 -11.51
C LEU A 56 18.79 2.65 -12.59
N LEU A 57 19.23 2.51 -13.83
CA LEU A 57 18.39 2.28 -14.99
C LEU A 57 18.78 0.94 -15.59
N ASP A 58 17.95 -0.07 -15.43
CA ASP A 58 18.07 -1.36 -16.09
C ASP A 58 17.05 -1.47 -17.22
N MET A 59 17.47 -2.02 -18.36
CA MET A 59 16.71 -1.96 -19.60
C MET A 59 16.18 -3.31 -20.08
N ALA A 60 16.64 -4.43 -19.52
CA ALA A 60 16.13 -5.78 -19.78
C ALA A 60 16.88 -6.83 -18.97
N GLY A 61 16.18 -7.82 -18.42
CA GLY A 61 16.85 -8.91 -17.71
C GLY A 61 15.93 -9.65 -16.78
N ASP A 62 16.23 -10.89 -16.40
CA ASP A 62 15.63 -11.44 -15.17
C ASP A 62 16.60 -11.16 -14.01
N ASP A 63 16.40 -10.04 -13.32
CA ASP A 63 17.38 -9.41 -12.44
C ASP A 63 17.12 -9.62 -10.95
N ARG A 64 18.21 -9.50 -10.17
CA ARG A 64 18.15 -9.56 -8.71
C ARG A 64 18.77 -8.33 -8.07
N TYR A 65 17.98 -7.67 -7.24
CA TYR A 65 18.35 -6.47 -6.49
C TYR A 65 18.38 -6.72 -4.97
N ASP A 66 19.57 -6.93 -4.41
CA ASP A 66 19.79 -7.12 -2.98
C ASP A 66 20.19 -5.77 -2.32
N GLY A 67 19.19 -5.01 -1.87
CA GLY A 67 19.28 -3.59 -1.47
C GLY A 67 19.82 -3.27 -0.07
N GLY A 68 19.80 -4.22 0.87
CA GLY A 68 20.13 -3.94 2.27
C GLY A 68 19.19 -2.90 2.88
N SER A 69 19.72 -1.86 3.53
CA SER A 69 18.93 -0.71 4.00
C SER A 69 19.25 0.56 3.22
N PHE A 70 18.26 1.45 3.11
CA PHE A 70 18.36 2.72 2.41
C PHE A 70 18.78 2.60 0.94
N GLY A 71 18.38 1.54 0.25
CA GLY A 71 18.66 1.28 -1.17
C GLY A 71 17.39 1.18 -2.04
N LEU A 72 17.50 0.64 -3.25
CA LEU A 72 16.36 0.33 -4.14
C LEU A 72 15.42 1.52 -4.36
N GLY A 73 15.95 2.64 -4.87
CA GLY A 73 15.15 3.84 -5.09
C GLY A 73 14.92 4.68 -3.83
N SER A 74 15.80 4.59 -2.82
CA SER A 74 15.66 5.33 -1.55
C SER A 74 16.02 6.82 -1.69
N GLY A 75 15.10 7.72 -1.36
CA GLY A 75 15.33 9.16 -1.32
C GLY A 75 15.55 9.68 0.11
N TYR A 76 16.77 9.57 0.65
CA TYR A 76 17.10 10.06 1.99
C TYR A 76 17.78 11.44 1.95
N PHE A 77 16.98 12.50 2.09
CA PHE A 77 17.38 13.89 1.86
C PHE A 77 17.92 14.15 0.44
N GLY A 78 17.49 13.34 -0.53
CA GLY A 78 17.94 13.37 -1.92
C GLY A 78 16.92 12.76 -2.85
N LEU A 79 17.39 12.26 -3.99
CA LEU A 79 16.60 11.58 -5.02
C LEU A 79 17.17 10.17 -5.24
N GLY A 80 16.38 9.13 -4.95
CA GLY A 80 16.67 7.75 -5.33
C GLY A 80 15.69 7.32 -6.43
N VAL A 81 16.21 6.75 -7.51
CA VAL A 81 15.40 6.16 -8.59
C VAL A 81 16.01 4.82 -8.99
N LEU A 82 15.21 3.77 -8.87
CA LEU A 82 15.42 2.51 -9.58
C LEU A 82 14.36 2.45 -10.69
N TYR A 83 14.80 2.22 -11.92
CA TYR A 83 13.94 1.99 -13.06
C TYR A 83 14.38 0.66 -13.68
N ASP A 84 13.47 -0.30 -13.72
CA ASP A 84 13.55 -1.53 -14.49
C ASP A 84 12.56 -1.44 -15.66
N ALA A 85 12.93 -2.01 -16.81
CA ALA A 85 12.16 -1.86 -18.03
C ALA A 85 11.44 -3.13 -18.50
N ASP A 86 11.95 -4.32 -18.15
CA ASP A 86 11.50 -5.61 -18.67
C ASP A 86 12.20 -6.73 -17.90
N GLY A 87 11.45 -7.67 -17.32
CA GLY A 87 12.09 -8.73 -16.56
C GLY A 87 11.17 -9.67 -15.81
N ASN A 88 11.73 -10.49 -14.93
CA ASN A 88 10.98 -11.10 -13.82
C ASN A 88 11.90 -10.99 -12.61
N ASP A 89 11.72 -9.91 -11.87
CA ASP A 89 12.75 -9.36 -11.03
C ASP A 89 12.50 -9.64 -9.56
N VAL A 90 13.58 -9.62 -8.80
CA VAL A 90 13.53 -9.82 -7.35
C VAL A 90 14.18 -8.64 -6.65
N TYR A 91 13.35 -7.81 -6.04
CA TYR A 91 13.73 -6.71 -5.17
C TYR A 91 13.71 -7.19 -3.71
N THR A 92 14.86 -7.22 -3.06
CA THR A 92 14.98 -7.63 -1.66
C THR A 92 15.68 -6.57 -0.83
N GLY A 93 15.06 -6.12 0.25
CA GLY A 93 15.68 -5.18 1.17
C GLY A 93 15.20 -5.32 2.61
N ASP A 94 15.65 -4.41 3.46
CA ASP A 94 15.35 -4.43 4.88
C ASP A 94 14.54 -3.21 5.28
N THR A 95 15.17 -2.03 5.30
CA THR A 95 14.57 -0.80 5.81
C THR A 95 14.80 0.37 4.86
N HIS A 96 13.76 1.18 4.61
CA HIS A 96 13.86 2.38 3.77
C HIS A 96 14.30 2.06 2.32
N VAL A 97 13.68 1.04 1.74
CA VAL A 97 13.94 0.50 0.40
C VAL A 97 12.69 0.53 -0.48
N GLU A 98 12.82 0.19 -1.75
CA GLU A 98 11.71 0.00 -2.70
C GLU A 98 10.88 1.27 -2.83
N GLY A 99 11.53 2.33 -3.31
CA GLY A 99 10.91 3.63 -3.51
C GLY A 99 10.58 4.38 -2.22
N ALA A 100 11.37 4.24 -1.15
CA ALA A 100 11.12 4.92 0.13
C ALA A 100 11.68 6.36 0.15
N GLY A 101 10.95 7.33 0.73
CA GLY A 101 11.35 8.74 0.77
C GLY A 101 11.33 9.37 2.17
N THR A 102 12.40 10.10 2.51
CA THR A 102 12.51 10.93 3.72
C THR A 102 13.14 12.27 3.37
N CYS A 103 12.42 13.39 3.54
CA CYS A 103 12.89 14.72 3.12
C CYS A 103 13.44 14.76 1.67
N GLY A 104 12.94 13.86 0.83
CA GLY A 104 13.44 13.52 -0.49
C GLY A 104 12.41 12.72 -1.28
N LEU A 105 12.79 12.30 -2.48
CA LEU A 105 11.95 11.52 -3.38
C LEU A 105 12.60 10.16 -3.59
N GLY A 106 11.87 9.10 -3.24
CA GLY A 106 12.24 7.73 -3.58
C GLY A 106 11.27 7.15 -4.59
N LEU A 107 11.80 6.57 -5.66
CA LEU A 107 11.03 5.96 -6.75
C LEU A 107 11.61 4.58 -7.08
N LEU A 108 10.74 3.59 -7.17
CA LEU A 108 10.98 2.35 -7.90
C LEU A 108 9.94 2.31 -9.03
N ILE A 109 10.40 2.16 -10.25
CA ILE A 109 9.54 2.06 -11.44
C ILE A 109 9.87 0.72 -12.09
N ASP A 110 8.87 -0.12 -12.22
CA ASP A 110 8.91 -1.37 -12.98
C ASP A 110 7.91 -1.26 -14.12
N GLU A 111 8.30 -1.68 -15.33
CA GLU A 111 7.50 -1.50 -16.54
C GLU A 111 6.87 -2.80 -17.04
N ALA A 112 7.43 -3.95 -16.68
CA ALA A 112 6.97 -5.26 -17.10
C ALA A 112 7.68 -6.38 -16.36
N GLY A 113 6.91 -7.34 -15.85
CA GLY A 113 7.50 -8.58 -15.41
C GLY A 113 6.58 -9.46 -14.61
N ARG A 114 7.17 -10.25 -13.73
CA ARG A 114 6.41 -10.92 -12.68
C ARG A 114 7.29 -10.94 -11.45
N ASP A 115 7.10 -9.92 -10.65
CA ASP A 115 8.14 -9.40 -9.81
C ASP A 115 7.86 -9.70 -8.34
N ILE A 116 8.94 -9.75 -7.58
CA ILE A 116 8.91 -10.04 -6.15
C ILE A 116 9.53 -8.87 -5.41
N TYR A 117 8.71 -8.19 -4.61
CA TYR A 117 9.11 -7.14 -3.70
C TYR A 117 9.11 -7.67 -2.26
N ASP A 118 10.28 -7.86 -1.66
CA ASP A 118 10.44 -8.43 -0.32
C ASP A 118 11.24 -7.49 0.60
N ALA A 119 10.55 -6.90 1.58
CA ALA A 119 11.19 -6.02 2.55
C ALA A 119 10.62 -6.15 3.96
N ALA A 120 11.36 -5.62 4.96
CA ALA A 120 10.94 -5.75 6.35
C ALA A 120 10.06 -4.59 6.82
N VAL A 121 10.52 -3.34 6.69
CA VAL A 121 9.81 -2.17 7.23
C VAL A 121 10.15 -0.87 6.51
N TYR A 122 9.25 0.12 6.50
CA TYR A 122 9.51 1.43 5.88
C TYR A 122 9.88 1.33 4.40
N SER A 123 9.21 0.44 3.68
CA SER A 123 9.51 0.06 2.30
C SER A 123 8.28 0.17 1.40
N GLN A 124 8.44 -0.14 0.12
CA GLN A 124 7.34 -0.29 -0.83
C GLN A 124 6.49 0.97 -0.92
N GLY A 125 7.06 2.02 -1.51
CA GLY A 125 6.40 3.30 -1.65
C GLY A 125 6.14 3.98 -0.30
N PHE A 126 7.10 3.92 0.63
CA PHE A 126 6.97 4.51 1.96
C PHE A 126 7.35 6.00 1.97
N GLY A 127 6.49 6.86 2.54
CA GLY A 127 6.75 8.30 2.69
C GLY A 127 6.88 8.74 4.14
N PHE A 128 8.11 9.02 4.60
CA PHE A 128 8.35 9.62 5.91
C PHE A 128 8.27 11.15 5.87
N VAL A 129 8.63 11.82 6.98
CA VAL A 129 8.61 13.29 7.13
C VAL A 129 9.13 14.02 5.89
N ARG A 130 8.24 14.80 5.25
CA ARG A 130 8.51 15.59 4.03
C ARG A 130 9.06 14.78 2.85
N GLY A 131 8.92 13.46 2.88
CA GLY A 131 9.31 12.55 1.82
C GLY A 131 8.13 12.19 0.95
N ILE A 132 8.45 11.82 -0.29
CA ILE A 132 7.54 11.10 -1.18
C ILE A 132 8.22 9.78 -1.50
N GLY A 133 7.54 8.68 -1.21
CA GLY A 133 7.95 7.36 -1.67
C GLY A 133 6.90 6.78 -2.60
N MET A 134 7.33 6.15 -3.69
CA MET A 134 6.45 5.56 -4.68
C MET A 134 7.05 4.31 -5.32
N ILE A 135 6.22 3.29 -5.45
CA ILE A 135 6.36 2.26 -6.50
C ILE A 135 5.39 2.63 -7.63
N HIS A 136 5.85 2.52 -8.86
CA HIS A 136 5.01 2.52 -10.04
C HIS A 136 5.29 1.23 -10.81
N ASP A 137 4.37 0.29 -10.73
CA ASP A 137 4.39 -0.97 -11.47
C ASP A 137 3.35 -0.91 -12.59
N ARG A 138 3.65 -1.48 -13.76
CA ARG A 138 2.86 -1.26 -14.97
C ARG A 138 2.22 -2.53 -15.50
N GLU A 139 2.92 -3.66 -15.45
CA GLU A 139 2.52 -4.93 -16.05
C GLU A 139 3.14 -6.05 -15.25
N GLY A 140 2.33 -6.94 -14.69
CA GLY A 140 2.88 -8.14 -14.09
C GLY A 140 1.87 -8.99 -13.37
N SER A 141 2.29 -9.78 -12.40
CA SER A 141 1.40 -10.48 -11.47
C SER A 141 2.21 -10.75 -10.23
N ASP A 142 2.30 -9.71 -9.43
CA ASP A 142 3.44 -9.38 -8.60
C ASP A 142 3.16 -9.69 -7.14
N SER A 143 4.24 -9.84 -6.39
CA SER A 143 4.18 -10.24 -4.99
C SER A 143 4.87 -9.19 -4.12
N TYR A 144 4.07 -8.44 -3.38
CA TYR A 144 4.53 -7.48 -2.39
C TYR A 144 4.47 -8.08 -0.98
N HIS A 145 5.62 -8.44 -0.43
CA HIS A 145 5.74 -8.86 0.97
C HIS A 145 6.42 -7.78 1.81
N ALA A 146 5.76 -7.34 2.88
CA ALA A 146 6.35 -6.43 3.86
C ALA A 146 6.13 -6.89 5.31
N GLY A 147 7.20 -7.29 6.01
CA GLY A 147 7.11 -7.58 7.45
C GLY A 147 8.04 -8.70 7.93
N GLY A 148 7.52 -9.57 8.82
CA GLY A 148 8.19 -10.80 9.26
C GLY A 148 9.44 -10.68 10.14
N LYS A 149 10.03 -9.48 10.28
CA LYS A 149 11.31 -9.27 10.98
C LYS A 149 11.20 -8.49 12.29
N TYR A 150 10.54 -7.32 12.27
CA TYR A 150 10.47 -6.41 13.42
C TYR A 150 9.13 -6.54 14.15
N LYS A 151 9.11 -7.10 15.36
CA LYS A 151 7.86 -7.33 16.11
C LYS A 151 7.22 -6.06 16.66
N ASP A 152 5.89 -6.01 16.67
CA ASP A 152 5.11 -5.01 17.40
C ASP A 152 4.95 -5.37 18.89
N PHE A 153 6.06 -5.38 19.62
CA PHE A 153 6.10 -5.77 21.05
C PHE A 153 5.17 -4.93 21.95
N LEU A 154 4.69 -3.78 21.49
CA LEU A 154 3.76 -2.96 22.24
C LEU A 154 2.33 -3.54 22.26
N ARG A 155 1.95 -4.29 21.22
CA ARG A 155 0.58 -4.80 21.04
C ARG A 155 0.51 -6.32 21.05
N TYR A 156 1.50 -7.01 20.50
CA TYR A 156 1.45 -8.46 20.28
C TYR A 156 2.84 -9.12 20.42
N GLU A 157 2.86 -10.41 20.75
CA GLU A 157 4.11 -11.20 20.88
C GLU A 157 4.51 -11.90 19.58
N ASP A 158 3.56 -12.06 18.66
CA ASP A 158 3.60 -12.90 17.46
C ASP A 158 3.25 -12.16 16.15
N HIS A 159 3.20 -10.81 16.19
CA HIS A 159 2.97 -9.97 15.01
C HIS A 159 4.10 -8.94 14.78
N TYR A 160 4.22 -8.50 13.53
CA TYR A 160 5.30 -7.68 12.99
C TYR A 160 4.81 -6.33 12.49
N LEU A 161 5.69 -5.33 12.57
CA LEU A 161 5.51 -4.03 11.94
C LEU A 161 5.92 -4.13 10.48
N SER A 162 5.09 -3.58 9.59
CA SER A 162 5.37 -3.42 8.17
C SER A 162 5.64 -1.95 7.84
N MET A 163 4.72 -1.03 8.14
CA MET A 163 4.86 0.41 7.82
C MET A 163 5.28 0.67 6.36
N SER A 164 4.69 -0.11 5.44
CA SER A 164 5.07 -0.22 4.03
C SER A 164 3.82 -0.30 3.15
N GLN A 165 4.00 -0.46 1.84
CA GLN A 165 2.92 -0.61 0.86
C GLN A 165 2.06 0.65 0.78
N GLY A 166 2.65 1.71 0.25
CA GLY A 166 2.00 3.00 0.12
C GLY A 166 1.75 3.68 1.46
N PHE A 167 2.65 3.50 2.44
CA PHE A 167 2.45 3.99 3.79
C PHE A 167 3.01 5.39 4.02
N GLY A 168 2.19 6.30 4.57
CA GLY A 168 2.61 7.64 4.96
C GLY A 168 2.86 7.78 6.47
N LEU A 169 4.02 8.29 6.88
CA LEU A 169 4.38 8.42 8.30
C LEU A 169 4.96 9.79 8.67
N GLY A 170 4.45 10.38 9.74
CA GLY A 170 5.01 11.53 10.43
C GLY A 170 5.61 11.22 11.80
N PHE A 171 6.51 12.09 12.25
CA PHE A 171 7.16 11.94 13.54
C PHE A 171 6.34 12.64 14.63
N ARG A 172 5.50 11.86 15.31
CA ARG A 172 4.61 12.36 16.36
C ARG A 172 5.37 12.78 17.63
N PRO A 173 5.04 13.92 18.28
CA PRO A 173 4.03 14.91 17.89
C PRO A 173 4.59 16.12 17.11
N THR A 174 5.78 16.03 16.53
CA THR A 174 6.58 17.21 16.16
C THR A 174 6.61 17.53 14.67
N LEU A 175 6.63 16.54 13.78
CA LEU A 175 6.82 16.77 12.34
C LEU A 175 5.73 16.07 11.52
N SER A 176 5.16 16.80 10.55
CA SER A 176 4.22 16.24 9.58
C SER A 176 4.88 15.18 8.71
N GLY A 177 4.11 14.17 8.32
CA GLY A 177 4.60 13.04 7.54
C GLY A 177 4.75 13.33 6.05
N GLY A 178 4.94 12.24 5.31
CA GLY A 178 5.10 12.25 3.87
C GLY A 178 3.90 11.68 3.13
N ILE A 179 4.16 11.35 1.87
CA ILE A 179 3.25 10.67 0.97
C ILE A 179 3.88 9.34 0.61
N GLY A 180 3.23 8.24 0.96
CA GLY A 180 3.55 6.92 0.43
C GLY A 180 2.54 6.51 -0.64
N ALA A 181 3.00 5.89 -1.72
CA ALA A 181 2.15 5.45 -2.82
C ALA A 181 2.63 4.12 -3.44
N ILE A 182 1.69 3.25 -3.80
CA ILE A 182 1.88 2.27 -4.88
C ILE A 182 0.89 2.64 -5.98
N VAL A 183 1.35 2.61 -7.22
CA VAL A 183 0.53 2.70 -8.43
C VAL A 183 0.83 1.42 -9.20
N ASP A 184 -0.10 0.48 -9.15
CA ASP A 184 -0.06 -0.76 -9.93
C ASP A 184 -1.15 -0.68 -11.01
N LEU A 185 -0.87 -1.16 -12.22
CA LEU A 185 -1.73 -0.92 -13.37
C LEU A 185 -2.31 -2.19 -13.99
N GLN A 186 -1.62 -3.32 -13.93
CA GLN A 186 -2.07 -4.54 -14.59
C GLN A 186 -1.46 -5.75 -13.89
N GLY A 187 -2.30 -6.62 -13.35
CA GLY A 187 -1.79 -7.89 -12.90
C GLY A 187 -2.79 -8.78 -12.21
N ASN A 188 -2.29 -9.70 -11.39
CA ASN A 188 -3.09 -10.32 -10.34
C ASN A 188 -2.14 -10.37 -9.16
N ASP A 189 -2.25 -9.37 -8.31
CA ASP A 189 -1.18 -8.96 -7.43
C ASP A 189 -1.49 -9.38 -6.00
N THR A 190 -0.44 -9.72 -5.25
CA THR A 190 -0.57 -10.13 -3.86
C THR A 190 0.15 -9.15 -2.96
N TYR A 191 -0.63 -8.47 -2.12
CA TYR A 191 -0.13 -7.58 -1.09
C TYR A 191 -0.23 -8.30 0.26
N ASP A 192 0.90 -8.75 0.79
CA ASP A 192 1.00 -9.42 2.09
C ASP A 192 1.79 -8.57 3.08
N ALA A 193 1.14 -8.21 4.18
CA ALA A 193 1.74 -7.44 5.27
C ALA A 193 1.14 -7.83 6.61
N ASP A 194 1.61 -7.24 7.72
CA ASP A 194 1.10 -7.56 9.05
C ASP A 194 0.45 -6.33 9.70
N ILE A 195 1.24 -5.44 10.30
CA ILE A 195 0.71 -4.25 11.00
C ILE A 195 1.20 -2.96 10.35
N PHE A 196 0.26 -2.03 10.09
CA PHE A 196 0.49 -0.73 9.43
C PHE A 196 0.95 -0.86 7.99
N ALA A 197 0.06 -1.16 7.05
CA ALA A 197 0.43 -1.27 5.64
C ALA A 197 -0.76 -0.96 4.72
N GLN A 198 -0.58 -1.10 3.41
CA GLN A 198 -1.65 -1.09 2.41
C GLN A 198 -2.45 0.22 2.41
N ALA A 199 -1.86 1.25 1.82
CA ALA A 199 -2.44 2.60 1.72
C ALA A 199 -2.75 3.25 3.08
N CYS A 200 -2.02 2.86 4.12
CA CYS A 200 -2.27 3.34 5.48
C CYS A 200 -1.42 4.55 5.83
N SER A 201 -1.83 5.28 6.87
CA SER A 201 -1.11 6.48 7.29
C SER A 201 -1.14 6.75 8.78
N TYR A 202 -0.06 7.38 9.26
CA TYR A 202 0.13 7.76 10.65
C TYR A 202 0.74 9.15 10.79
N TRP A 203 0.03 10.06 11.48
CA TRP A 203 0.46 11.43 11.80
C TRP A 203 0.72 12.39 10.62
N TRP A 204 -0.29 13.19 10.25
CA TRP A 204 -0.19 14.26 9.23
C TRP A 204 0.47 13.81 7.91
N ALA A 205 0.02 12.68 7.38
CA ALA A 205 0.60 11.97 6.26
C ALA A 205 -0.51 11.47 5.33
N LEU A 206 -0.12 11.02 4.15
CA LEU A 206 -0.98 10.40 3.15
C LEU A 206 -0.40 9.04 2.77
N GLY A 207 -1.25 8.00 2.79
CA GLY A 207 -0.93 6.70 2.22
C GLY A 207 -1.90 6.37 1.08
N VAL A 208 -1.38 5.81 -0.01
CA VAL A 208 -2.12 5.52 -1.24
C VAL A 208 -1.71 4.16 -1.80
N ILE A 209 -2.71 3.39 -2.23
CA ILE A 209 -2.56 2.36 -3.26
C ILE A 209 -3.60 2.69 -4.32
N TYR A 210 -3.17 2.71 -5.56
CA TYR A 210 -4.04 2.68 -6.73
C TYR A 210 -3.67 1.43 -7.50
N ASP A 211 -4.63 0.52 -7.62
CA ASP A 211 -4.56 -0.65 -8.48
C ASP A 211 -5.57 -0.45 -9.61
N SER A 212 -5.15 -0.69 -10.86
CA SER A 212 -5.99 -0.39 -12.01
C SER A 212 -6.73 -1.59 -12.58
N SER A 213 -6.22 -2.81 -12.41
CA SER A 213 -6.89 -4.03 -12.85
C SER A 213 -6.19 -5.27 -12.33
N GLY A 214 -6.96 -6.26 -11.92
CA GLY A 214 -6.43 -7.58 -11.64
C GLY A 214 -7.43 -8.53 -11.01
N ASN A 215 -6.95 -9.51 -10.26
CA ASN A 215 -7.77 -10.19 -9.26
C ASN A 215 -6.87 -10.29 -8.04
N ASP A 216 -6.95 -9.28 -7.20
CA ASP A 216 -5.87 -8.88 -6.33
C ASP A 216 -6.16 -9.30 -4.90
N HIS A 217 -5.08 -9.61 -4.19
CA HIS A 217 -5.13 -10.22 -2.87
C HIS A 217 -4.48 -9.29 -1.86
N TYR A 218 -5.31 -8.51 -1.18
CA TYR A 218 -4.90 -7.65 -0.06
C TYR A 218 -5.05 -8.42 1.26
N GLN A 219 -3.93 -8.89 1.80
CA GLN A 219 -3.91 -9.64 3.05
C GLN A 219 -3.06 -8.95 4.10
N MET A 220 -3.65 -8.70 5.28
CA MET A 220 -2.88 -8.28 6.44
C MET A 220 -3.56 -8.54 7.78
N PHE A 221 -2.90 -8.20 8.89
CA PHE A 221 -3.50 -8.32 10.22
C PHE A 221 -4.25 -7.06 10.66
N GLN A 222 -3.57 -5.92 10.81
CA GLN A 222 -4.17 -4.75 11.45
C GLN A 222 -3.64 -3.41 10.94
N TYR A 223 -4.48 -2.38 10.88
CA TYR A 223 -4.12 -1.03 10.40
C TYR A 223 -3.72 -1.01 8.92
N GLY A 224 -4.66 -1.25 8.02
CA GLY A 224 -4.40 -1.01 6.60
C GLY A 224 -5.60 -1.10 5.69
N GLN A 225 -5.38 -1.36 4.41
CA GLN A 225 -6.42 -1.31 3.36
C GLN A 225 -7.15 0.03 3.39
N GLY A 226 -6.40 1.12 3.19
CA GLY A 226 -6.92 2.49 3.20
C GLY A 226 -7.28 3.01 4.60
N ALA A 227 -6.82 2.36 5.67
CA ALA A 227 -7.01 2.86 7.03
C ALA A 227 -6.13 4.08 7.33
N ALA A 228 -6.55 4.92 8.27
CA ALA A 228 -5.82 6.14 8.59
C ALA A 228 -5.82 6.42 10.10
N THR A 229 -4.73 7.00 10.62
CA THR A 229 -4.59 7.31 12.04
C THR A 229 -3.96 8.69 12.31
N HIS A 230 -4.55 9.45 13.24
CA HIS A 230 -4.00 10.70 13.77
C HIS A 230 -3.87 11.84 12.73
N MET A 231 -5.01 12.37 12.26
CA MET A 231 -5.08 13.51 11.32
C MET A 231 -4.42 13.21 9.96
N THR A 232 -4.61 12.00 9.47
CA THR A 232 -4.08 11.54 8.18
C THR A 232 -5.18 11.15 7.21
N LEU A 233 -4.79 10.82 5.99
CA LEU A 233 -5.64 10.23 4.97
C LEU A 233 -5.01 8.92 4.47
N GLY A 234 -5.80 7.86 4.41
CA GLY A 234 -5.44 6.58 3.79
C GLY A 234 -6.43 6.29 2.67
N VAL A 235 -5.94 5.91 1.49
CA VAL A 235 -6.76 5.76 0.27
C VAL A 235 -6.31 4.53 -0.50
N LEU A 236 -7.14 3.48 -0.49
CA LEU A 236 -7.01 2.37 -1.43
C LEU A 236 -8.05 2.58 -2.53
N ILE A 237 -7.61 2.55 -3.79
CA ILE A 237 -8.48 2.57 -4.96
C ILE A 237 -8.14 1.31 -5.76
N ASP A 238 -9.16 0.53 -6.06
CA ASP A 238 -9.10 -0.58 -7.01
C ASP A 238 -10.12 -0.31 -8.11
N ASP A 239 -9.72 -0.43 -9.37
CA ASP A 239 -10.57 -0.06 -10.51
C ASP A 239 -11.30 -1.24 -11.15
N ALA A 240 -10.77 -2.46 -11.06
CA ALA A 240 -11.38 -3.63 -11.70
C ALA A 240 -10.77 -4.94 -11.20
N GLY A 241 -11.61 -5.91 -10.79
CA GLY A 241 -11.07 -7.23 -10.52
C GLY A 241 -12.06 -8.23 -9.96
N ASN A 242 -11.60 -9.23 -9.22
CA ASN A 242 -12.45 -10.01 -8.32
C ASN A 242 -11.60 -10.23 -7.07
N ASP A 243 -11.60 -9.22 -6.24
CA ASP A 243 -10.51 -8.95 -5.32
C ASP A 243 -10.84 -9.44 -3.93
N VAL A 244 -9.79 -9.73 -3.18
CA VAL A 244 -9.89 -10.28 -1.83
C VAL A 244 -9.24 -9.34 -0.84
N TYR A 245 -10.07 -8.72 -0.01
CA TYR A 245 -9.66 -7.87 1.09
C TYR A 245 -9.79 -8.64 2.41
N PHE A 246 -8.67 -9.07 2.98
CA PHE A 246 -8.66 -9.89 4.19
C PHE A 246 -7.82 -9.29 5.33
N GLY A 247 -8.39 -9.30 6.54
CA GLY A 247 -7.61 -9.11 7.76
C GLY A 247 -8.41 -9.09 9.06
N LYS A 248 -7.80 -8.61 10.14
CA LYS A 248 -8.45 -8.58 11.47
C LYS A 248 -9.17 -7.26 11.74
N GLY A 249 -8.49 -6.12 11.79
CA GLY A 249 -9.19 -4.90 12.22
C GLY A 249 -8.49 -3.57 11.99
N LEU A 250 -9.22 -2.48 12.17
CA LEU A 250 -8.78 -1.13 11.78
C LEU A 250 -8.36 -1.10 10.31
N MET A 251 -9.22 -1.61 9.44
CA MET A 251 -8.93 -1.80 8.04
C MET A 251 -10.13 -1.49 7.14
N GLN A 252 -9.95 -1.57 5.82
CA GLN A 252 -11.02 -1.40 4.82
C GLN A 252 -11.71 -0.05 4.99
N GLY A 253 -10.93 1.00 4.76
CA GLY A 253 -11.39 2.39 4.86
C GLY A 253 -11.71 2.84 6.29
N CYS A 254 -11.03 2.31 7.32
CA CYS A 254 -11.24 2.72 8.71
C CYS A 254 -10.55 4.07 9.05
N GLY A 255 -11.30 5.03 9.58
CA GLY A 255 -10.75 6.28 10.13
C GLY A 255 -10.63 6.27 11.65
N HIS A 256 -9.44 6.59 12.17
CA HIS A 256 -9.15 6.67 13.61
C HIS A 256 -8.44 7.98 14.03
N ASP A 257 -8.99 8.70 15.02
CA ASP A 257 -8.34 9.89 15.61
C ASP A 257 -8.16 11.06 14.62
N TYR A 258 -9.28 11.67 14.23
CA TYR A 258 -9.36 12.78 13.25
C TYR A 258 -8.85 12.47 11.84
N SER A 259 -8.53 11.21 11.55
CA SER A 259 -8.14 10.79 10.21
C SER A 259 -9.36 10.38 9.38
N CYS A 260 -9.13 10.24 8.08
CA CYS A 260 -10.09 9.68 7.14
C CYS A 260 -9.47 8.45 6.47
N GLY A 261 -10.12 7.29 6.61
CA GLY A 261 -9.80 6.12 5.81
C GLY A 261 -10.81 5.99 4.67
N LEU A 262 -10.33 5.61 3.48
CA LEU A 262 -11.12 5.43 2.28
C LEU A 262 -10.67 4.16 1.56
N ILE A 263 -11.64 3.34 1.18
CA ILE A 263 -11.51 2.39 0.09
C ILE A 263 -12.57 2.74 -0.98
N LEU A 264 -12.15 2.72 -2.23
CA LEU A 264 -13.00 2.87 -3.41
C LEU A 264 -12.68 1.71 -4.34
N ASP A 265 -13.59 0.75 -4.39
CA ASP A 265 -13.58 -0.30 -5.39
C ASP A 265 -14.53 0.11 -6.51
N ARG A 266 -14.06 0.07 -7.76
CA ARG A 266 -14.88 0.45 -8.91
C ARG A 266 -15.53 -0.73 -9.60
N GLY A 267 -15.12 -1.95 -9.28
CA GLY A 267 -15.97 -3.09 -9.47
C GLY A 267 -15.25 -4.40 -9.69
N GLY A 268 -16.04 -5.45 -9.61
CA GLY A 268 -15.52 -6.79 -9.54
C GLY A 268 -16.57 -7.75 -9.02
N ASN A 269 -16.18 -8.91 -8.53
CA ASN A 269 -17.04 -9.64 -7.60
C ASN A 269 -16.20 -9.95 -6.37
N ASP A 270 -16.21 -9.01 -5.44
CA ASP A 270 -15.16 -8.83 -4.47
C ASP A 270 -15.55 -9.46 -3.14
N THR A 271 -14.53 -9.72 -2.32
CA THR A 271 -14.73 -10.34 -1.01
C THR A 271 -13.98 -9.56 0.07
N TYR A 272 -14.75 -8.94 0.94
CA TYR A 272 -14.28 -8.19 2.09
C TYR A 272 -14.49 -8.97 3.38
N THR A 273 -13.39 -9.40 4.00
CA THR A 273 -13.41 -10.12 5.28
C THR A 273 -12.63 -9.38 6.35
N ALA A 274 -13.30 -9.04 7.45
CA ALA A 274 -12.68 -8.43 8.61
C ALA A 274 -13.23 -8.98 9.94
N TYR A 275 -12.50 -8.78 11.04
CA TYR A 275 -12.98 -9.12 12.37
C TYR A 275 -13.74 -7.95 13.01
N ASP A 276 -13.07 -6.84 13.29
CA ASP A 276 -13.64 -5.69 14.02
C ASP A 276 -13.14 -4.36 13.46
N LEU A 277 -13.83 -3.27 13.82
CA LEU A 277 -13.44 -1.89 13.51
C LEU A 277 -12.97 -1.69 12.05
N SER A 278 -13.77 -2.15 11.10
CA SER A 278 -13.45 -2.21 9.68
C SER A 278 -14.69 -2.03 8.81
N GLN A 279 -14.52 -1.99 7.49
CA GLN A 279 -15.57 -1.75 6.50
C GLN A 279 -16.25 -0.40 6.79
N ALA A 280 -15.53 0.67 6.49
CA ALA A 280 -15.94 2.06 6.71
C ALA A 280 -16.17 2.45 8.18
N ALA A 281 -15.49 1.83 9.13
CA ALA A 281 -15.65 2.20 10.53
C ALA A 281 -14.91 3.51 10.86
N GLY A 282 -15.63 4.46 11.47
CA GLY A 282 -15.06 5.61 12.16
C GLY A 282 -14.94 5.35 13.66
N SER A 283 -13.74 5.50 14.20
CA SER A 283 -13.48 5.46 15.65
C SER A 283 -12.71 6.66 16.11
N ALA A 284 -12.91 7.02 17.38
CA ALA A 284 -12.16 8.11 18.01
C ALA A 284 -12.16 9.33 17.09
N ASN A 285 -13.35 9.81 16.71
CA ASN A 285 -13.54 11.00 15.87
C ASN A 285 -12.84 10.98 14.50
N GLY A 286 -12.56 9.79 13.97
CA GLY A 286 -12.19 9.59 12.57
C GLY A 286 -13.40 9.37 11.68
N VAL A 287 -13.15 9.37 10.37
CA VAL A 287 -14.13 9.14 9.31
C VAL A 287 -13.73 7.88 8.54
N GLY A 288 -14.59 6.87 8.52
CA GLY A 288 -14.39 5.70 7.68
C GLY A 288 -15.35 5.70 6.49
N VAL A 289 -14.84 5.35 5.32
CA VAL A 289 -15.58 5.30 4.06
C VAL A 289 -15.19 4.06 3.27
N LEU A 290 -16.19 3.31 2.82
CA LEU A 290 -16.07 2.22 1.85
C LEU A 290 -17.10 2.51 0.78
N ILE A 291 -16.65 2.51 -0.48
CA ILE A 291 -17.50 2.62 -1.66
C ILE A 291 -17.15 1.46 -2.55
N ASP A 292 -18.13 0.61 -2.81
CA ASP A 292 -18.11 -0.35 -3.90
C ASP A 292 -19.10 0.12 -4.97
N ASN A 293 -18.72 0.06 -6.24
CA ASN A 293 -19.51 0.63 -7.33
C ASN A 293 -20.33 -0.40 -8.09
N THR A 294 -19.78 -1.58 -8.39
CA THR A 294 -20.44 -2.61 -9.20
C THR A 294 -19.88 -3.99 -8.90
N GLY A 295 -20.74 -4.97 -8.64
CA GLY A 295 -20.27 -6.34 -8.49
C GLY A 295 -21.32 -7.28 -7.93
N ASP A 296 -21.01 -8.55 -7.74
CA ASP A 296 -21.77 -9.43 -6.85
C ASP A 296 -20.89 -9.76 -5.64
N ASP A 297 -20.94 -8.90 -4.64
CA ASP A 297 -19.92 -8.74 -3.61
C ASP A 297 -20.27 -9.43 -2.30
N ARG A 298 -19.23 -9.64 -1.48
CA ARG A 298 -19.32 -10.41 -0.24
C ARG A 298 -18.67 -9.67 0.92
N TYR A 299 -19.47 -9.34 1.92
CA TYR A 299 -19.03 -8.58 3.09
C TYR A 299 -19.20 -9.39 4.37
N PHE A 300 -18.09 -9.87 4.92
CA PHE A 300 -18.08 -10.71 6.12
C PHE A 300 -17.39 -10.02 7.30
N VAL A 301 -18.12 -9.87 8.40
CA VAL A 301 -17.56 -9.34 9.65
C VAL A 301 -17.86 -10.22 10.84
N LYS A 302 -16.84 -10.50 11.66
CA LYS A 302 -17.02 -11.31 12.87
C LYS A 302 -17.65 -10.53 14.03
N ASN A 303 -17.32 -9.25 14.18
CA ASN A 303 -17.87 -8.38 15.21
C ASN A 303 -18.74 -7.28 14.60
N LYS A 304 -20.06 -7.42 14.72
CA LYS A 304 -21.05 -6.48 14.20
C LYS A 304 -21.13 -5.16 14.98
N ALA A 305 -20.55 -5.11 16.19
CA ALA A 305 -20.74 -3.97 17.09
C ALA A 305 -20.00 -2.69 16.65
N ASN A 306 -18.98 -2.82 15.80
CA ASN A 306 -18.12 -1.70 15.41
C ASN A 306 -17.65 -1.73 13.94
N THR A 307 -18.39 -2.38 13.05
CA THR A 307 -18.06 -2.55 11.63
C THR A 307 -19.18 -2.05 10.72
N GLN A 308 -18.95 -2.05 9.40
CA GLN A 308 -19.96 -1.77 8.36
C GLN A 308 -20.66 -0.41 8.56
N GLY A 309 -19.86 0.65 8.54
CA GLY A 309 -20.32 2.02 8.76
C GLY A 309 -20.55 2.34 10.24
N TYR A 310 -19.64 1.96 11.13
CA TYR A 310 -19.73 2.34 12.55
C TYR A 310 -19.27 3.79 12.80
N GLY A 311 -19.97 4.56 13.64
CA GLY A 311 -19.55 5.93 14.02
C GLY A 311 -19.95 6.33 15.44
N ASN A 312 -18.97 6.40 16.36
CA ASN A 312 -19.23 6.63 17.79
C ASN A 312 -18.91 8.03 18.32
N PRO A 313 -19.59 8.48 19.39
CA PRO A 313 -19.14 9.63 20.16
C PRO A 313 -17.91 9.26 21.00
N ARG A 314 -16.80 9.96 20.80
CA ARG A 314 -15.57 9.76 21.58
C ARG A 314 -14.75 11.05 21.63
N ARG A 315 -14.03 11.26 22.73
CA ARG A 315 -13.16 12.44 22.95
C ARG A 315 -13.87 13.80 22.85
N GLN A 316 -15.18 13.85 23.13
CA GLN A 316 -16.04 15.05 22.96
C GLN A 316 -16.35 15.40 21.49
N PHE A 317 -15.92 14.57 20.55
CA PHE A 317 -16.22 14.65 19.12
C PHE A 317 -17.04 13.42 18.68
N GLY A 318 -17.31 13.33 17.39
CA GLY A 318 -17.99 12.20 16.76
C GLY A 318 -17.17 11.59 15.64
N SER A 319 -17.26 10.27 15.53
CA SER A 319 -16.74 9.52 14.39
C SER A 319 -17.87 9.28 13.39
N ILE A 320 -17.54 9.23 12.10
CA ILE A 320 -18.48 8.95 11.02
C ILE A 320 -18.08 7.64 10.35
N GLY A 321 -19.05 6.77 10.07
CA GLY A 321 -18.84 5.60 9.22
C GLY A 321 -19.86 5.55 8.10
N LEU A 322 -19.39 5.42 6.86
CA LEU A 322 -20.20 5.42 5.64
C LEU A 322 -19.83 4.23 4.77
N PHE A 323 -20.65 3.19 4.80
CA PHE A 323 -20.54 2.05 3.89
C PHE A 323 -21.51 2.27 2.73
N ILE A 324 -21.03 2.14 1.50
CA ILE A 324 -21.82 2.38 0.29
C ILE A 324 -21.50 1.27 -0.70
N ASP A 325 -22.53 0.54 -1.10
CA ASP A 325 -22.55 -0.36 -2.25
C ASP A 325 -23.60 0.17 -3.24
N LEU A 326 -23.29 0.19 -4.54
CA LEU A 326 -24.03 0.93 -5.56
C LEU A 326 -24.62 0.09 -6.70
N ASP A 327 -24.28 -1.19 -6.82
CA ASP A 327 -24.87 -2.09 -7.81
C ASP A 327 -24.46 -3.53 -7.53
N GLY A 328 -25.38 -4.48 -7.61
CA GLY A 328 -25.03 -5.87 -7.38
C GLY A 328 -26.12 -6.75 -6.81
N SER A 329 -25.81 -8.04 -6.67
CA SER A 329 -26.57 -8.99 -5.85
C SER A 329 -25.69 -9.51 -4.72
N ASP A 330 -25.71 -8.81 -3.59
CA ASP A 330 -24.64 -8.90 -2.60
C ASP A 330 -24.95 -9.81 -1.42
N GLN A 331 -23.90 -10.22 -0.72
CA GLN A 331 -23.99 -11.08 0.45
C GLN A 331 -23.33 -10.44 1.65
N TYR A 332 -24.06 -10.43 2.77
CA TYR A 332 -23.59 -9.84 4.01
C TYR A 332 -23.68 -10.84 5.15
N ASP A 333 -22.59 -10.95 5.92
CA ASP A 333 -22.65 -11.37 7.32
C ASP A 333 -22.27 -10.18 8.21
N GLY A 334 -23.27 -9.45 8.68
CA GLY A 334 -23.02 -8.24 9.44
C GLY A 334 -24.29 -7.49 9.80
N ASN A 335 -24.20 -6.17 9.71
CA ASN A 335 -25.31 -5.23 9.83
C ASN A 335 -25.99 -4.94 8.47
N GLY A 336 -25.24 -5.06 7.37
CA GLY A 336 -25.74 -4.84 6.00
C GLY A 336 -26.59 -5.98 5.46
N HIS A 337 -27.30 -5.69 4.38
CA HIS A 337 -28.12 -6.62 3.59
C HIS A 337 -28.19 -6.07 2.15
N ASP A 338 -28.38 -6.98 1.20
CA ASP A 338 -28.65 -6.68 -0.21
C ASP A 338 -29.85 -5.72 -0.38
N ASN A 339 -29.69 -4.68 -1.20
CA ASN A 339 -30.69 -3.65 -1.51
C ASN A 339 -31.37 -3.06 -0.25
N PHE A 340 -30.55 -2.61 0.70
CA PHE A 340 -30.99 -2.19 2.02
C PHE A 340 -30.25 -0.96 2.58
N TYR A 341 -30.97 -0.17 3.37
CA TYR A 341 -30.38 0.89 4.20
C TYR A 341 -30.31 0.44 5.65
N TRP A 342 -29.12 0.47 6.25
CA TRP A 342 -28.96 0.13 7.66
C TRP A 342 -28.37 1.27 8.48
N ARG A 343 -28.59 1.17 9.79
CA ARG A 343 -27.89 1.95 10.80
C ARG A 343 -27.14 0.99 11.68
N THR A 344 -25.88 1.29 11.96
CA THR A 344 -25.13 0.55 12.96
C THR A 344 -25.63 0.90 14.36
N PRO A 345 -25.34 0.08 15.40
CA PRO A 345 -25.63 0.42 16.80
C PRO A 345 -24.67 1.51 17.32
N SER A 346 -24.58 2.62 16.58
CA SER A 346 -23.70 3.76 16.79
C SER A 346 -24.47 5.07 16.63
N LYS A 347 -23.82 6.23 16.80
CA LYS A 347 -24.51 7.52 16.78
C LYS A 347 -24.55 8.14 15.38
N TRP A 348 -23.48 7.98 14.61
CA TRP A 348 -23.25 8.66 13.33
C TRP A 348 -22.65 7.69 12.30
N GLY A 349 -23.30 6.56 12.12
CA GLY A 349 -22.85 5.57 11.15
C GLY A 349 -23.98 4.70 10.61
N GLY A 350 -23.80 4.23 9.39
CA GLY A 350 -24.67 3.30 8.71
C GLY A 350 -24.10 3.00 7.33
N GLY A 351 -24.90 2.29 6.55
CA GLY A 351 -24.58 2.08 5.16
C GLY A 351 -25.82 1.90 4.32
N MET A 352 -25.56 1.78 3.04
CA MET A 352 -26.56 1.49 2.04
C MET A 352 -25.97 0.56 1.00
N ASP A 353 -26.86 -0.27 0.50
CA ASP A 353 -26.72 -1.07 -0.68
C ASP A 353 -27.92 -0.69 -1.55
N ILE A 354 -27.65 -0.21 -2.76
CA ILE A 354 -28.67 0.27 -3.69
C ILE A 354 -28.32 -0.17 -5.10
N GLU A 355 -29.30 -0.66 -5.85
CA GLU A 355 -29.12 -0.90 -7.29
C GLU A 355 -29.29 0.42 -8.06
N LEU A 356 -28.19 1.08 -8.44
CA LEU A 356 -28.27 2.24 -9.33
C LEU A 356 -28.59 1.85 -10.78
N HIS A 357 -28.26 0.63 -11.20
CA HIS A 357 -28.47 0.12 -12.55
C HIS A 357 -29.24 -1.21 -12.57
N PRO A 358 -30.52 -1.22 -12.12
CA PRO A 358 -31.30 -2.46 -12.06
C PRO A 358 -31.42 -3.12 -13.44
N ALA A 359 -31.16 -4.44 -13.48
CA ALA A 359 -31.21 -5.22 -14.72
C ALA A 359 -32.56 -5.04 -15.44
N ASP A 360 -32.53 -4.84 -16.77
CA ASP A 360 -33.74 -4.61 -17.56
C ASP A 360 -34.61 -5.87 -17.59
N THR A 361 -35.60 -5.91 -16.69
CA THR A 361 -36.55 -7.03 -16.55
C THR A 361 -37.44 -7.27 -17.78
N THR A 362 -37.31 -6.48 -18.85
CA THR A 362 -38.09 -6.64 -20.08
C THR A 362 -37.58 -7.75 -21.03
N GLU A 363 -36.35 -8.24 -20.86
CA GLU A 363 -35.81 -9.35 -21.67
C GLU A 363 -36.18 -10.74 -21.10
N ALA A 364 -36.54 -10.86 -19.82
CA ALA A 364 -36.93 -12.13 -19.18
C ALA A 364 -38.38 -12.58 -19.48
N ARG A 365 -39.09 -11.89 -20.38
CA ARG A 365 -40.48 -12.20 -20.80
C ARG A 365 -40.63 -12.44 -22.30
N LYS A 366 -39.71 -13.18 -22.92
CA LYS A 366 -39.88 -13.69 -24.29
C LYS A 366 -39.83 -15.21 -24.35
#